data_AF-A0A098SDF5-F1
#
_entry.id   AF-A0A098SDF5-F1
#
_cell.length_a   1.000
_cell.length_b   1.000
_cell.length_c   1.000
_cell.angle_alpha   90.00
_cell.angle_beta   90.00
_cell.angle_gamma   90.00
#
_symmetry.space_group_name_H-M   'P 1'
#
loop_
_entity.id
_entity.type
_entity.pdbx_description
1 polymer ?
#
loop_
_entity_poly.entity_id
_entity_poly.type
_entity_poly.pdbx_seq_one_letter_code
_entity_poly.pdbx_strand_id
1 'polypeptide(L)'
;MKCINCHTELPDHARFCHQCGTPQPQEQGAVEADAQPIIDLNGNVSKQLTEAFFRLMRQKVEEEQPGTEVEAYRELLYESGFRDMLHRRETQLADQLMYLHGKGEPAAFQNVRVKRHLEELTDYFLIHYAKDLNAVPLPEAILRHQGPGADDHPLETLIFDYLDFGSEPDEAVYTDFIKMPVQKLRNAGKFFLKPERRDERIYFICDQSLLGSCKEGFAMTERGLYWKAQLQTPHYVLYETLGNVKREKDWLLIDEKFFNINLRFNIKMLKLLKRLQQRFRAGKK
;
A
#
# COMPACT_ATOMS: atom_id res chain seq x y z
N MET A 1 -8.71 -16.48 -23.46
CA MET A 1 -9.02 -16.38 -21.99
C MET A 1 -10.53 -16.58 -21.70
N LYS A 2 -10.98 -16.77 -20.45
CA LYS A 2 -12.43 -16.81 -20.09
C LYS A 2 -12.83 -15.62 -19.24
N CYS A 3 -14.03 -15.07 -19.48
CA CYS A 3 -14.57 -13.96 -18.69
C CYS A 3 -14.65 -14.32 -17.21
N ILE A 4 -14.11 -13.47 -16.34
CA ILE A 4 -14.12 -13.68 -14.88
C ILE A 4 -15.53 -13.72 -14.27
N ASN A 5 -16.52 -13.12 -14.94
CA ASN A 5 -17.89 -13.01 -14.42
C ASN A 5 -18.83 -14.06 -15.03
N CYS A 6 -18.81 -14.23 -16.36
CA CYS A 6 -19.76 -15.12 -17.06
C CYS A 6 -19.11 -16.35 -17.71
N HIS A 7 -17.79 -16.51 -17.58
CA HIS A 7 -17.00 -17.66 -18.07
C HIS A 7 -17.05 -17.93 -19.59
N THR A 8 -17.65 -17.04 -20.38
CA THR A 8 -17.60 -17.06 -21.85
C THR A 8 -16.14 -16.97 -22.32
N GLU A 9 -15.80 -17.72 -23.37
CA GLU A 9 -14.50 -17.62 -24.02
C GLU A 9 -14.33 -16.26 -24.70
N LEU A 10 -13.21 -15.62 -24.43
CA LEU A 10 -12.85 -14.31 -24.93
C LEU A 10 -11.51 -14.38 -25.69
N PRO A 11 -11.36 -13.59 -26.77
CA PRO A 11 -10.06 -13.31 -27.37
C PRO A 11 -9.08 -12.77 -26.32
N ASP A 12 -7.80 -13.07 -26.46
CA ASP A 12 -6.78 -12.76 -25.45
C ASP A 12 -6.54 -11.25 -25.24
N HIS A 13 -7.06 -10.40 -26.13
CA HIS A 13 -6.97 -8.93 -26.08
C HIS A 13 -8.33 -8.25 -25.82
N ALA A 14 -9.35 -9.01 -25.42
CA ALA A 14 -10.68 -8.47 -25.18
C ALA A 14 -10.71 -7.54 -23.95
N ARG A 15 -10.81 -6.22 -24.17
CA ARG A 15 -10.93 -5.22 -23.09
C ARG A 15 -12.23 -5.37 -22.28
N PHE A 16 -13.30 -5.83 -22.93
CA PHE A 16 -14.60 -6.07 -22.31
C PHE A 16 -15.15 -7.42 -22.80
N CYS A 17 -15.89 -8.10 -21.94
CA CYS A 17 -16.61 -9.32 -22.32
C CYS A 17 -17.75 -8.97 -23.28
N HIS A 18 -17.75 -9.55 -24.48
CA HIS A 18 -18.82 -9.32 -25.47
C HIS A 18 -20.20 -9.85 -25.02
N GLN A 19 -20.23 -10.75 -24.03
CA GLN A 19 -21.47 -11.36 -23.55
C GLN A 19 -22.10 -10.61 -22.36
N CYS A 20 -21.30 -10.10 -21.42
CA CYS A 20 -21.83 -9.49 -20.18
C CYS A 20 -21.29 -8.08 -19.88
N GLY A 21 -20.46 -7.52 -20.76
CA GLY A 21 -19.90 -6.17 -20.60
C GLY A 21 -18.84 -6.03 -19.49
N THR A 22 -18.48 -7.10 -18.79
CA THR A 22 -17.49 -7.05 -17.70
C THR A 22 -16.11 -6.68 -18.25
N PRO A 23 -15.45 -5.62 -17.73
CA PRO A 23 -14.07 -5.28 -18.09
C PRO A 23 -13.15 -6.46 -17.77
N GLN A 24 -12.27 -6.83 -18.70
CA GLN A 24 -11.29 -7.89 -18.43
C GLN A 24 -10.05 -7.30 -17.77
N PRO A 25 -9.40 -8.04 -16.84
CA PRO A 25 -8.10 -7.65 -16.32
C PRO A 25 -7.15 -7.52 -17.51
N GLN A 26 -6.67 -6.30 -17.79
CA GLN A 26 -5.57 -6.13 -18.72
C GLN A 26 -4.36 -6.84 -18.13
N GLU A 27 -3.58 -7.56 -18.93
CA GLU A 27 -2.26 -8.07 -18.53
C GLU A 27 -1.29 -6.90 -18.30
N GLN A 28 -1.54 -6.11 -17.26
CA GLN A 28 -0.61 -5.14 -16.70
C GLN A 28 0.24 -5.88 -15.68
N GLY A 29 1.04 -6.80 -16.20
CA GLY A 29 1.95 -7.67 -15.46
C GLY A 29 3.25 -7.98 -16.21
N ALA A 30 3.38 -7.56 -17.48
CA ALA A 30 4.68 -7.50 -18.10
C ALA A 30 5.45 -6.36 -17.43
N VAL A 31 6.55 -6.71 -16.76
CA VAL A 31 7.67 -5.79 -16.57
C VAL A 31 7.93 -5.19 -17.94
N GLU A 32 7.58 -3.92 -18.16
CA GLU A 32 7.69 -3.28 -19.48
C GLU A 32 9.13 -3.47 -19.96
N ALA A 33 9.33 -4.28 -21.00
CA ALA A 33 10.66 -4.57 -21.54
C ALA A 33 11.36 -3.28 -22.03
N ASP A 34 10.57 -2.24 -22.29
CA ASP A 34 11.00 -0.91 -22.73
C ASP A 34 11.04 0.14 -21.60
N ALA A 35 10.99 -0.27 -20.33
CA ALA A 35 11.05 0.67 -19.22
C ALA A 35 12.38 1.45 -19.23
N GLN A 36 12.28 2.77 -19.37
CA GLN A 36 13.43 3.66 -19.25
C GLN A 36 13.98 3.62 -17.82
N PRO A 37 15.31 3.61 -17.63
CA PRO A 37 15.91 3.63 -16.31
C PRO A 37 15.59 4.95 -15.60
N ILE A 38 15.19 4.86 -14.34
CA ILE A 38 14.95 6.03 -13.47
C ILE A 38 16.27 6.73 -13.13
N ILE A 39 17.37 5.97 -13.15
CA ILE A 39 18.72 6.43 -12.86
C ILE A 39 19.60 6.14 -14.08
N ASP A 40 20.13 7.18 -14.70
CA ASP A 40 21.17 7.05 -15.72
C ASP A 40 22.49 6.66 -15.04
N LEU A 41 22.91 5.41 -15.24
CA LEU A 41 24.13 4.86 -14.67
C LEU A 41 25.42 5.41 -15.31
N ASN A 42 25.34 6.08 -16.45
CA ASN A 42 26.48 6.77 -17.06
C ASN A 42 26.63 8.21 -16.53
N GLY A 43 25.60 8.73 -15.85
CA GLY A 43 25.60 10.05 -15.25
C GLY A 43 26.11 10.07 -13.81
N ASN A 44 25.86 11.19 -13.11
CA ASN A 44 26.13 11.28 -11.68
C ASN A 44 25.03 10.55 -10.89
N VAL A 45 25.23 9.26 -10.62
CA VAL A 45 24.25 8.39 -9.96
C VAL A 45 23.89 8.91 -8.56
N SER A 46 24.89 9.30 -7.76
CA SER A 46 24.65 9.80 -6.39
C SER A 46 23.74 11.03 -6.39
N LYS A 47 24.02 12.02 -7.26
CA LYS A 47 23.17 13.20 -7.38
C LYS A 47 21.72 12.84 -7.77
N GLN A 48 21.55 11.93 -8.74
CA GLN A 48 20.22 11.49 -9.17
C GLN A 48 19.44 10.76 -8.07
N LEU A 49 20.12 9.91 -7.28
CA LEU A 49 19.52 9.23 -6.14
C LEU A 49 19.07 10.23 -5.07
N THR A 50 19.93 11.18 -4.71
CA THR A 50 19.60 12.24 -3.75
C THR A 50 18.41 13.08 -4.22
N GLU A 51 18.37 13.48 -5.50
CA GLU A 51 17.24 14.22 -6.07
C GLU A 51 15.95 13.38 -6.07
N ALA A 52 16.05 12.09 -6.40
CA ALA A 52 14.91 11.17 -6.36
C ALA A 52 14.39 10.96 -4.93
N PHE A 53 15.28 10.85 -3.94
CA PHE A 53 14.94 10.80 -2.52
C PHE A 53 14.16 12.04 -2.11
N PHE A 54 14.68 13.24 -2.37
CA PHE A 54 13.99 14.49 -1.98
C PHE A 54 12.63 14.65 -2.66
N ARG A 55 12.52 14.26 -3.93
CA ARG A 55 11.24 14.27 -4.65
C ARG A 55 10.23 13.34 -4.00
N LEU A 56 10.64 12.12 -3.64
CA LEU A 56 9.77 11.15 -2.98
C LEU A 56 9.41 11.59 -1.56
N MET A 57 10.37 12.12 -0.79
CA MET A 57 10.13 12.64 0.55
C MET A 57 9.10 13.77 0.53
N ARG A 58 9.26 14.76 -0.37
CA ARG A 58 8.26 15.81 -0.59
C ARG A 58 6.88 15.22 -0.85
N GLN A 59 6.79 14.30 -1.82
CA GLN A 59 5.53 13.67 -2.18
C GLN A 59 4.88 12.95 -0.98
N LYS A 60 5.66 12.18 -0.19
CA LYS A 60 5.15 11.47 0.98
C LYS A 60 4.74 12.42 2.11
N VAL A 61 5.48 13.50 2.36
CA VAL A 61 5.08 14.50 3.35
C VAL A 61 3.75 15.16 2.95
N GLU A 62 3.64 15.63 1.71
CA GLU A 62 2.40 16.24 1.20
C GLU A 62 1.21 15.26 1.25
N GLU A 63 1.46 13.99 0.95
CA GLU A 63 0.41 12.97 0.91
C GLU A 63 0.07 12.39 2.29
N GLU A 64 1.02 12.27 3.21
CA GLU A 64 0.84 11.52 4.46
C GLU A 64 0.82 12.40 5.71
N GLN A 65 1.31 13.64 5.62
CA GLN A 65 1.48 14.56 6.75
C GLN A 65 0.77 15.90 6.47
N PRO A 66 -0.57 15.89 6.35
CA PRO A 66 -1.32 17.08 6.00
C PRO A 66 -1.16 18.20 7.04
N GLY A 67 -1.04 19.44 6.56
CA GLY A 67 -0.85 20.62 7.41
C GLY A 67 0.56 20.81 7.94
N THR A 68 1.53 20.01 7.46
CA THR A 68 2.96 20.19 7.75
C THR A 68 3.68 20.86 6.58
N GLU A 69 4.83 21.47 6.87
CA GLU A 69 5.65 22.17 5.87
C GLU A 69 6.83 21.30 5.43
N VAL A 70 6.94 21.02 4.13
CA VAL A 70 8.01 20.17 3.55
C VAL A 70 9.41 20.72 3.89
N GLU A 71 9.54 22.03 3.96
CA GLU A 71 10.78 22.74 4.29
C GLU A 71 11.31 22.34 5.67
N ALA A 72 10.45 22.15 6.68
CA ALA A 72 10.87 21.70 8.01
C ALA A 72 11.49 20.29 7.98
N TYR A 73 10.94 19.39 7.15
CA TYR A 73 11.52 18.06 6.94
C TYR A 73 12.87 18.12 6.24
N ARG A 74 13.05 19.06 5.31
CA ARG A 74 14.34 19.27 4.64
C ARG A 74 15.39 19.80 5.60
N GLU A 75 15.05 20.79 6.42
CA GLU A 75 15.92 21.33 7.47
C GLU A 75 16.33 20.23 8.44
N LEU A 76 15.37 19.47 8.97
CA LEU A 76 15.64 18.34 9.85
C LEU A 76 16.56 17.31 9.21
N LEU A 77 16.43 17.05 7.90
CA LEU A 77 17.32 16.12 7.21
C LEU A 77 18.79 16.61 7.20
N TYR A 78 19.01 17.92 7.09
CA TYR A 78 20.37 18.50 7.14
C TYR A 78 20.93 18.60 8.55
N GLU A 79 20.07 18.85 9.54
CA GLU A 79 20.45 18.98 10.95
C GLU A 79 20.59 17.63 11.65
N SER A 80 19.88 16.62 11.16
CA SER A 80 19.98 15.26 11.68
C SER A 80 21.17 14.51 11.09
N GLY A 81 21.69 13.55 11.86
CA GLY A 81 22.67 12.57 11.36
C GLY A 81 22.13 11.63 10.26
N PHE A 82 20.88 11.81 9.82
CA PHE A 82 20.28 11.01 8.75
C PHE A 82 20.99 11.22 7.41
N ARG A 83 21.46 12.44 7.10
CA ARG A 83 22.12 12.73 5.81
C ARG A 83 23.33 11.85 5.54
N ASP A 84 24.16 11.60 6.54
CA ASP A 84 25.33 10.72 6.39
C ASP A 84 24.92 9.26 6.18
N MET A 85 23.83 8.84 6.80
CA MET A 85 23.27 7.51 6.58
C MET A 85 22.64 7.38 5.18
N LEU A 86 21.87 8.37 4.74
CA LEU A 86 21.32 8.47 3.39
C LEU A 86 22.44 8.35 2.35
N HIS A 87 23.50 9.16 2.49
CA HIS A 87 24.63 9.12 1.57
C HIS A 87 25.28 7.73 1.51
N ARG A 88 25.55 7.09 2.65
CA ARG A 88 26.11 5.73 2.69
C ARG A 88 25.21 4.70 2.01
N ARG A 89 23.89 4.81 2.20
CA ARG A 89 22.91 3.88 1.60
C ARG A 89 22.76 4.09 0.10
N GLU A 90 22.78 5.33 -0.37
CA GLU A 90 22.80 5.67 -1.80
C GLU A 90 24.06 5.17 -2.49
N THR A 91 25.24 5.27 -1.86
CA THR A 91 26.48 4.69 -2.39
C THR A 91 26.37 3.17 -2.54
N GLN A 92 25.86 2.48 -1.51
CA GLN A 92 25.65 1.03 -1.57
C GLN A 92 24.68 0.64 -2.71
N LEU A 93 23.60 1.40 -2.89
CA LEU A 93 22.66 1.17 -3.98
C LEU A 93 23.33 1.43 -5.35
N ALA A 94 24.10 2.51 -5.50
CA ALA A 94 24.81 2.83 -6.73
C ALA A 94 25.76 1.71 -7.16
N ASP A 95 26.59 1.23 -6.23
CA ASP A 95 27.52 0.11 -6.47
C ASP A 95 26.76 -1.16 -6.90
N GLN A 96 25.64 -1.45 -6.24
CA GLN A 96 24.79 -2.59 -6.57
C GLN A 96 24.17 -2.47 -7.97
N LEU A 97 23.67 -1.28 -8.33
CA LEU A 97 23.08 -1.03 -9.65
C LEU A 97 24.12 -1.16 -10.76
N MET A 98 25.31 -0.59 -10.58
CA MET A 98 26.41 -0.71 -11.55
C MET A 98 26.83 -2.17 -11.75
N TYR A 99 26.96 -2.92 -10.65
CA TYR A 99 27.29 -4.35 -10.70
C TYR A 99 26.24 -5.17 -11.47
N LEU A 100 24.95 -4.99 -11.15
CA LEU A 100 23.85 -5.74 -11.78
C LEU A 100 23.62 -5.32 -13.24
N HIS A 101 23.79 -4.03 -13.56
CA HIS A 101 23.77 -3.56 -14.94
C HIS A 101 24.88 -4.21 -15.77
N GLY A 102 26.11 -4.33 -15.22
CA GLY A 102 27.21 -5.07 -15.85
C GLY A 102 26.94 -6.57 -16.02
N LYS A 103 25.99 -7.14 -15.27
CA LYS A 103 25.47 -8.51 -15.44
C LYS A 103 24.28 -8.61 -16.40
N GLY A 104 23.85 -7.50 -17.00
CA GLY A 104 22.72 -7.45 -17.92
C GLY A 104 21.35 -7.43 -17.25
N GLU A 105 21.25 -7.02 -15.96
CA GLU A 105 19.94 -6.86 -15.31
C GLU A 105 19.11 -5.79 -16.07
N PRO A 106 17.87 -6.10 -16.50
CA PRO A 106 17.02 -5.13 -17.18
C PRO A 106 16.72 -3.89 -16.32
N ALA A 107 16.60 -2.73 -16.97
CA ALA A 107 16.32 -1.44 -16.32
C ALA A 107 15.05 -1.48 -15.45
N ALA A 108 14.04 -2.25 -15.83
CA ALA A 108 12.83 -2.38 -15.06
C ALA A 108 13.03 -3.00 -13.65
N PHE A 109 13.94 -3.98 -13.51
CA PHE A 109 14.27 -4.54 -12.20
C PHE A 109 15.11 -3.57 -11.36
N GLN A 110 16.01 -2.83 -12.01
CA GLN A 110 16.76 -1.74 -11.38
C GLN A 110 15.81 -0.66 -10.84
N ASN A 111 14.79 -0.30 -11.63
CA ASN A 111 13.76 0.67 -11.24
C ASN A 111 12.97 0.22 -10.01
N VAL A 112 12.59 -1.05 -9.94
CA VAL A 112 11.91 -1.62 -8.75
C VAL A 112 12.82 -1.51 -7.52
N ARG A 113 14.11 -1.83 -7.67
CA ARG A 113 15.09 -1.76 -6.59
C ARG A 113 15.30 -0.33 -6.09
N VAL A 114 15.47 0.62 -6.99
CA VAL A 114 15.60 2.06 -6.67
C VAL A 114 14.36 2.55 -5.94
N LYS A 115 13.16 2.30 -6.48
CA LYS A 115 11.90 2.72 -5.85
C LYS A 115 11.76 2.19 -4.42
N ARG A 116 11.95 0.86 -4.24
CA ARG A 116 11.87 0.22 -2.93
C ARG A 116 12.87 0.83 -1.95
N HIS A 117 14.13 0.99 -2.36
CA HIS A 117 15.16 1.55 -1.50
C HIS A 117 14.85 2.99 -1.05
N LEU A 118 14.41 3.84 -1.97
CA LEU A 118 14.04 5.22 -1.66
C LEU A 118 12.81 5.27 -0.74
N GLU A 119 11.81 4.42 -0.96
CA GLU A 119 10.62 4.33 -0.10
C GLU A 119 10.97 3.90 1.32
N GLU A 120 11.82 2.88 1.47
CA GLU A 120 12.29 2.38 2.76
C GLU A 120 13.06 3.47 3.53
N LEU A 121 14.01 4.15 2.88
CA LEU A 121 14.75 5.26 3.49
C LEU A 121 13.84 6.42 3.87
N THR A 122 12.85 6.75 3.03
CA THR A 122 11.90 7.82 3.33
C THR A 122 11.05 7.46 4.53
N ASP A 123 10.55 6.22 4.61
CA ASP A 123 9.77 5.76 5.77
C ASP A 123 10.62 5.73 7.05
N TYR A 124 11.87 5.28 6.96
CA TYR A 124 12.80 5.28 8.08
C TYR A 124 13.06 6.70 8.60
N PHE A 125 13.26 7.67 7.69
CA PHE A 125 13.38 9.08 8.06
C PHE A 125 12.13 9.60 8.76
N LEU A 126 10.96 9.41 8.14
CA LEU A 126 9.69 9.91 8.68
C LEU A 126 9.38 9.33 10.05
N ILE A 127 9.65 8.04 10.25
CA ILE A 127 9.31 7.32 11.50
C ILE A 127 10.30 7.61 12.63
N HIS A 128 11.61 7.62 12.36
CA HIS A 128 12.62 7.75 13.43
C HIS A 128 13.13 9.17 13.64
N TYR A 129 13.23 9.98 12.60
CA TYR A 129 13.84 11.31 12.68
C TYR A 129 12.79 12.41 12.71
N ALA A 130 11.74 12.29 11.89
CA ALA A 130 10.72 13.33 11.74
C ALA A 130 9.47 13.09 12.60
N LYS A 131 9.57 12.27 13.64
CA LYS A 131 8.43 11.90 14.51
C LYS A 131 7.70 13.13 15.07
N ASP A 132 8.46 14.13 15.50
CA ASP A 132 7.91 15.35 16.11
C ASP A 132 7.36 16.35 15.08
N LEU A 133 7.67 16.18 13.79
CA LEU A 133 7.10 16.98 12.70
C LEU A 133 5.81 16.36 12.15
N ASN A 134 5.65 15.05 12.26
CA ASN A 134 4.52 14.33 11.68
C ASN A 134 3.19 14.75 12.30
N ALA A 135 2.28 15.26 11.47
CA ALA A 135 0.89 15.47 11.83
C ALA A 135 0.18 14.14 12.14
N VAL A 136 0.56 13.06 11.46
CA VAL A 136 0.02 11.73 11.65
C VAL A 136 1.11 10.77 12.16
N PRO A 137 0.99 10.25 13.39
CA PRO A 137 1.93 9.28 13.94
C PRO A 137 1.97 8.01 13.09
N LEU A 138 3.18 7.60 12.70
CA LEU A 138 3.43 6.39 11.93
C LEU A 138 3.97 5.28 12.85
N PRO A 139 3.43 4.05 12.79
CA PRO A 139 3.92 2.95 13.62
C PRO A 139 5.35 2.56 13.26
N GLU A 140 6.22 2.44 14.28
CA GLU A 140 7.60 1.96 14.10
C GLU A 140 7.66 0.52 13.56
N ALA A 141 6.64 -0.28 13.86
CA ALA A 141 6.52 -1.65 13.38
C ALA A 141 6.50 -1.78 11.85
N ILE A 142 6.14 -0.72 11.11
CA ILE A 142 6.25 -0.66 9.64
C ILE A 142 7.68 -0.98 9.18
N LEU A 143 8.69 -0.52 9.91
CA LEU A 143 10.09 -0.69 9.55
C LEU A 143 10.57 -2.15 9.60
N ARG A 144 9.83 -3.03 10.29
CA ARG A 144 10.12 -4.48 10.28
C ARG A 144 9.92 -5.08 8.90
N HIS A 145 9.08 -4.47 8.05
CA HIS A 145 8.72 -4.97 6.72
C HIS A 145 9.55 -4.33 5.61
N GLN A 146 10.81 -3.98 5.91
CA GLN A 146 11.77 -3.39 4.98
C GLN A 146 12.99 -4.30 4.78
N GLY A 147 13.64 -4.17 3.63
CA GLY A 147 14.87 -4.90 3.32
C GLY A 147 14.66 -6.33 2.81
N PRO A 148 15.74 -7.15 2.79
CA PRO A 148 15.67 -8.52 2.29
C PRO A 148 14.71 -9.38 3.10
N GLY A 149 13.83 -10.13 2.43
CA GLY A 149 12.84 -11.00 3.08
C GLY A 149 11.57 -10.29 3.56
N ALA A 150 11.46 -8.98 3.35
CA ALA A 150 10.28 -8.21 3.72
C ALA A 150 8.95 -8.74 3.13
N ASP A 151 9.01 -9.39 1.96
CA ASP A 151 7.85 -9.98 1.29
C ASP A 151 7.49 -11.39 1.84
N ASP A 152 8.36 -11.99 2.68
CA ASP A 152 8.16 -13.31 3.32
C ASP A 152 7.39 -13.20 4.64
N HIS A 153 7.25 -12.00 5.19
CA HIS A 153 6.52 -11.77 6.43
C HIS A 153 5.03 -12.17 6.30
N PRO A 154 4.44 -12.82 7.32
CA PRO A 154 3.03 -13.18 7.30
C PRO A 154 2.16 -11.95 7.01
N LEU A 155 1.21 -12.10 6.08
CA LEU A 155 0.35 -11.00 5.64
C LEU A 155 -0.46 -10.39 6.79
N GLU A 156 -0.97 -11.24 7.69
CA GLU A 156 -1.64 -10.82 8.91
C GLU A 156 -0.76 -9.87 9.74
N THR A 157 0.47 -10.28 10.07
CA THR A 157 1.43 -9.45 10.82
C THR A 157 1.68 -8.11 10.13
N LEU A 158 1.89 -8.12 8.81
CA LEU A 158 2.08 -6.90 8.04
C LEU A 158 0.86 -5.96 8.12
N ILE A 159 -0.35 -6.49 7.99
CA ILE A 159 -1.59 -5.70 8.12
C ILE A 159 -1.70 -5.09 9.52
N PHE A 160 -1.49 -5.88 10.58
CA PHE A 160 -1.61 -5.38 11.96
C PHE A 160 -0.52 -4.37 12.33
N ASP A 161 0.73 -4.58 11.89
CA ASP A 161 1.83 -3.65 12.15
C ASP A 161 1.64 -2.29 11.48
N TYR A 162 1.03 -2.25 10.29
CA TYR A 162 0.73 -0.99 9.59
C TYR A 162 -0.48 -0.26 10.19
N LEU A 163 -1.56 -0.97 10.50
CA LEU A 163 -2.80 -0.34 10.98
C LEU A 163 -2.72 0.09 12.45
N ASP A 164 -1.91 -0.62 13.26
CA ASP A 164 -1.65 -0.29 14.66
C ASP A 164 -2.94 0.08 15.42
N PHE A 165 -3.87 -0.88 15.49
CA PHE A 165 -5.17 -0.68 16.14
C PHE A 165 -5.04 -0.28 17.62
N GLY A 166 -3.90 -0.56 18.26
CA GLY A 166 -3.61 -0.11 19.62
C GLY A 166 -3.58 1.40 19.78
N SER A 167 -3.29 2.17 18.71
CA SER A 167 -3.37 3.63 18.71
C SER A 167 -4.70 4.17 18.16
N GLU A 168 -5.70 3.31 17.98
CA GLU A 168 -7.03 3.65 17.44
C GLU A 168 -8.16 3.22 18.41
N PRO A 169 -8.19 3.75 19.64
CA PRO A 169 -9.09 3.27 20.69
C PRO A 169 -10.59 3.49 20.40
N ASP A 170 -10.90 4.41 19.51
CA ASP A 170 -12.28 4.75 19.13
C ASP A 170 -12.85 3.78 18.08
N GLU A 171 -12.00 2.97 17.44
CA GLU A 171 -12.41 2.03 16.40
C GLU A 171 -12.83 0.68 17.00
N ALA A 172 -14.03 0.22 16.67
CA ALA A 172 -14.58 -1.04 17.16
C ALA A 172 -14.11 -2.22 16.30
N VAL A 173 -12.95 -2.79 16.64
CA VAL A 173 -12.29 -3.86 15.87
C VAL A 173 -12.46 -5.23 16.55
N TYR A 174 -12.95 -6.20 15.78
CA TYR A 174 -13.11 -7.59 16.19
C TYR A 174 -12.04 -8.45 15.52
N THR A 175 -11.20 -9.10 16.33
CA THR A 175 -10.18 -10.08 15.91
C THR A 175 -10.47 -11.48 16.47
N ASP A 176 -11.21 -11.57 17.58
CA ASP A 176 -11.67 -12.81 18.19
C ASP A 176 -13.14 -13.08 17.80
N PHE A 177 -13.33 -13.84 16.72
CA PHE A 177 -14.66 -14.15 16.19
C PHE A 177 -15.45 -15.14 17.05
N ILE A 178 -14.81 -15.81 18.02
CA ILE A 178 -15.51 -16.64 19.00
C ILE A 178 -16.27 -15.75 19.98
N LYS A 179 -15.68 -14.59 20.33
CA LYS A 179 -16.28 -13.60 21.23
C LYS A 179 -17.13 -12.55 20.51
N MET A 180 -16.95 -12.37 19.20
CA MET A 180 -17.74 -11.42 18.43
C MET A 180 -19.24 -11.76 18.50
N PRO A 181 -20.13 -10.78 18.78
CA PRO A 181 -21.56 -11.03 18.79
C PRO A 181 -22.06 -11.60 17.45
N VAL A 182 -22.75 -12.74 17.50
CA VAL A 182 -23.22 -13.48 16.30
C VAL A 182 -24.01 -12.58 15.35
N GLN A 183 -24.84 -11.68 15.89
CA GLN A 183 -25.63 -10.77 15.05
C GLN A 183 -24.77 -9.76 14.29
N LYS A 184 -23.67 -9.29 14.89
CA LYS A 184 -22.72 -8.38 14.20
C LYS A 184 -21.99 -9.12 13.10
N LEU A 185 -21.51 -10.34 13.37
CA LEU A 185 -20.86 -11.17 12.35
C LEU A 185 -21.80 -11.47 11.16
N ARG A 186 -23.06 -11.80 11.45
CA ARG A 186 -24.11 -11.96 10.43
C ARG A 186 -24.35 -10.69 9.62
N ASN A 187 -24.35 -9.53 10.28
CA ASN A 187 -24.51 -8.25 9.60
C ASN A 187 -23.30 -7.96 8.71
N ALA A 188 -22.07 -8.13 9.19
CA ALA A 188 -20.87 -7.94 8.37
C ALA A 188 -20.94 -8.81 7.09
N GLY A 189 -21.23 -10.10 7.24
CA GLY A 189 -21.35 -11.04 6.12
C GLY A 189 -22.49 -10.71 5.16
N LYS A 190 -23.60 -10.14 5.65
CA LYS A 190 -24.73 -9.72 4.81
C LYS A 190 -24.43 -8.44 4.04
N PHE A 191 -23.76 -7.47 4.67
CA PHE A 191 -23.72 -6.10 4.18
C PHE A 191 -22.44 -5.72 3.45
N PHE A 192 -21.26 -6.25 3.80
CA PHE A 192 -20.01 -5.84 3.15
C PHE A 192 -18.93 -6.91 3.05
N LEU A 193 -18.83 -7.83 4.02
CA LEU A 193 -17.84 -8.89 4.00
C LEU A 193 -18.37 -10.07 3.18
N LYS A 194 -18.11 -10.04 1.87
CA LYS A 194 -18.48 -11.11 0.93
C LYS A 194 -17.21 -11.74 0.34
N PRO A 195 -16.53 -12.61 1.10
CA PRO A 195 -15.34 -13.30 0.61
C PRO A 195 -15.61 -14.06 -0.69
N GLU A 196 -14.59 -14.15 -1.55
CA GLU A 196 -14.74 -14.89 -2.81
C GLU A 196 -14.79 -16.40 -2.58
N ARG A 197 -14.14 -16.87 -1.50
CA ARG A 197 -14.12 -18.28 -1.12
C ARG A 197 -14.70 -18.45 0.28
N ARG A 198 -15.36 -19.58 0.50
CA ARG A 198 -15.99 -19.88 1.80
C ARG A 198 -14.99 -20.09 2.92
N ASP A 199 -13.78 -20.51 2.59
CA ASP A 199 -12.66 -20.80 3.49
C ASP A 199 -11.69 -19.63 3.64
N GLU A 200 -11.98 -18.48 3.03
CA GLU A 200 -11.13 -17.30 3.09
C GLU A 200 -11.00 -16.80 4.53
N ARG A 201 -9.77 -16.79 5.04
CA ARG A 201 -9.48 -16.40 6.42
C ARG A 201 -9.67 -14.91 6.61
N ILE A 202 -10.57 -14.56 7.53
CA ILE A 202 -10.81 -13.18 7.99
C ILE A 202 -9.79 -12.85 9.07
N TYR A 203 -9.09 -11.72 8.94
CA TYR A 203 -8.15 -11.25 9.98
C TYR A 203 -8.84 -10.38 11.02
N PHE A 204 -9.69 -9.46 10.57
CA PHE A 204 -10.48 -8.61 11.46
C PHE A 204 -11.75 -8.08 10.78
N ILE A 205 -12.68 -7.60 11.60
CA ILE A 205 -13.83 -6.81 11.16
C ILE A 205 -13.86 -5.53 12.01
N CYS A 206 -13.98 -4.36 11.39
CA CYS A 206 -14.18 -3.09 12.06
C CYS A 206 -15.62 -2.61 11.82
N ASP A 207 -16.33 -2.28 12.90
CA ASP A 207 -17.71 -1.79 12.88
C ASP A 207 -17.72 -0.26 12.88
N GLN A 208 -18.26 0.34 11.80
CA GLN A 208 -18.42 1.78 11.66
C GLN A 208 -19.89 2.22 11.61
N SER A 209 -20.81 1.32 12.00
CA SER A 209 -22.22 1.69 12.14
C SER A 209 -22.39 2.67 13.29
N LEU A 210 -23.18 3.74 13.09
CA LEU A 210 -23.49 4.74 14.13
C LEU A 210 -24.04 4.13 15.44
N LEU A 211 -24.78 3.03 15.33
CA LEU A 211 -25.37 2.31 16.47
C LEU A 211 -24.61 1.01 16.81
N GLY A 212 -23.41 0.82 16.27
CA GLY A 212 -22.61 -0.40 16.48
C GLY A 212 -23.30 -1.67 15.98
N SER A 213 -24.03 -1.59 14.86
CA SER A 213 -24.75 -2.73 14.29
C SER A 213 -23.90 -3.60 13.36
N CYS A 214 -22.71 -3.14 12.97
CA CYS A 214 -21.82 -3.81 12.01
C CYS A 214 -22.44 -4.01 10.61
N LYS A 215 -23.32 -3.09 10.19
CA LYS A 215 -23.88 -3.02 8.82
C LYS A 215 -23.08 -2.09 7.90
N GLU A 216 -22.22 -1.27 8.51
CA GLU A 216 -21.22 -0.40 7.89
C GLU A 216 -19.89 -0.71 8.57
N GLY A 217 -18.80 -0.54 7.83
CA GLY A 217 -17.47 -0.88 8.31
C GLY A 217 -16.60 -1.46 7.21
N PHE A 218 -15.50 -2.08 7.64
CA PHE A 218 -14.57 -2.74 6.75
C PHE A 218 -13.96 -3.96 7.40
N ALA A 219 -13.43 -4.85 6.59
CA ALA A 219 -12.78 -6.08 7.01
C ALA A 219 -11.65 -6.39 6.04
N MET A 220 -10.56 -6.92 6.58
CA MET A 220 -9.48 -7.46 5.76
C MET A 220 -9.37 -8.96 5.99
N THR A 221 -9.10 -9.65 4.90
CA THR A 221 -8.88 -11.09 4.84
C THR A 221 -7.48 -11.37 4.31
N GLU A 222 -7.16 -12.64 4.13
CA GLU A 222 -5.95 -13.06 3.42
C GLU A 222 -5.95 -12.69 1.92
N ARG A 223 -7.09 -12.27 1.34
CA ARG A 223 -7.20 -11.96 -0.09
C ARG A 223 -7.53 -10.52 -0.41
N GLY A 224 -8.25 -9.82 0.45
CA GLY A 224 -8.73 -8.48 0.11
C GLY A 224 -9.25 -7.65 1.26
N LEU A 225 -9.54 -6.40 0.90
CA LEU A 225 -10.24 -5.42 1.72
C LEU A 225 -11.70 -5.35 1.25
N TYR A 226 -12.63 -5.48 2.20
CA TYR A 226 -14.08 -5.42 1.98
C TYR A 226 -14.64 -4.30 2.84
N TRP A 227 -15.50 -3.44 2.30
CA TRP A 227 -16.04 -2.33 3.08
C TRP A 227 -17.39 -1.83 2.59
N LYS A 228 -18.07 -1.10 3.48
CA LYS A 228 -19.26 -0.31 3.17
C LYS A 228 -19.26 0.92 4.06
N ALA A 229 -19.04 2.07 3.44
CA ALA A 229 -19.22 3.37 4.10
C ALA A 229 -20.72 3.70 4.28
N GLN A 230 -21.01 4.68 5.13
CA GLN A 230 -22.38 5.15 5.35
C GLN A 230 -22.99 5.67 4.06
N LEU A 231 -24.25 5.28 3.78
CA LEU A 231 -25.00 5.64 2.57
C LEU A 231 -24.34 5.21 1.24
N GLN A 232 -23.30 4.35 1.29
CA GLN A 232 -22.66 3.78 0.12
C GLN A 232 -23.09 2.32 -0.08
N THR A 233 -22.92 1.83 -1.30
CA THR A 233 -22.97 0.40 -1.59
C THR A 233 -21.70 -0.29 -1.09
N PRO A 234 -21.73 -1.60 -0.82
CA PRO A 234 -20.52 -2.32 -0.46
C PRO A 234 -19.55 -2.41 -1.64
N HIS A 235 -18.27 -2.35 -1.30
CA HIS A 235 -17.15 -2.45 -2.21
C HIS A 235 -16.13 -3.45 -1.66
N TYR A 236 -15.28 -3.93 -2.56
CA TYR A 236 -14.14 -4.76 -2.19
C TYR A 236 -13.02 -4.58 -3.20
N VAL A 237 -11.81 -4.95 -2.79
CA VAL A 237 -10.65 -5.03 -3.67
C VAL A 237 -9.78 -6.20 -3.22
N LEU A 238 -9.32 -7.01 -4.17
CA LEU A 238 -8.33 -8.05 -3.91
C LEU A 238 -6.93 -7.46 -3.98
N TYR A 239 -6.00 -7.93 -3.15
CA TYR A 239 -4.63 -7.41 -3.16
C TYR A 239 -3.92 -7.63 -4.52
N GLU A 240 -4.26 -8.72 -5.22
CA GLU A 240 -3.72 -9.05 -6.55
C GLU A 240 -4.19 -8.12 -7.69
N THR A 241 -5.35 -7.49 -7.52
CA THR A 241 -5.97 -6.61 -8.52
C THR A 241 -6.06 -5.17 -8.06
N LEU A 242 -5.54 -4.84 -6.88
CA LEU A 242 -5.57 -3.51 -6.29
C LEU A 242 -4.89 -2.50 -7.24
N GLY A 243 -5.67 -1.56 -7.75
CA GLY A 243 -5.28 -0.66 -8.84
C GLY A 243 -4.67 0.66 -8.37
N ASN A 244 -5.49 1.62 -7.98
CA ASN A 244 -5.08 2.95 -7.54
C ASN A 244 -5.56 3.22 -6.11
N VAL A 245 -4.69 3.82 -5.30
CA VAL A 245 -5.03 4.29 -3.95
C VAL A 245 -4.54 5.71 -3.82
N LYS A 246 -5.48 6.62 -3.61
CA LYS A 246 -5.21 8.06 -3.53
C LYS A 246 -5.89 8.63 -2.29
N ARG A 247 -5.20 9.52 -1.58
CA ARG A 247 -5.85 10.36 -0.58
C ARG A 247 -6.46 11.60 -1.22
N GLU A 248 -7.68 11.93 -0.81
CA GLU A 248 -8.37 13.16 -1.15
C GLU A 248 -8.78 13.83 0.17
N LYS A 249 -8.09 14.90 0.55
CA LYS A 249 -8.25 15.52 1.89
C LYS A 249 -8.15 14.45 2.99
N ASP A 250 -9.23 14.17 3.70
CA ASP A 250 -9.20 13.27 4.85
C ASP A 250 -9.61 11.84 4.52
N TRP A 251 -10.04 11.54 3.28
CA TRP A 251 -10.51 10.20 2.88
C TRP A 251 -9.62 9.58 1.80
N LEU A 252 -9.88 8.30 1.51
CA LEU A 252 -9.22 7.56 0.43
C LEU A 252 -10.19 7.29 -0.72
N LEU A 253 -9.64 7.27 -1.92
CA LEU A 253 -10.22 6.65 -3.10
C LEU A 253 -9.40 5.39 -3.40
N ILE A 254 -10.03 4.23 -3.25
CA ILE A 254 -9.47 2.91 -3.55
C ILE A 254 -10.18 2.43 -4.82
N ASP A 255 -9.48 2.39 -5.96
CA ASP A 255 -10.07 2.13 -7.28
C ASP A 255 -11.31 3.01 -7.54
N GLU A 256 -11.15 4.31 -7.27
CA GLU A 256 -12.20 5.34 -7.37
C GLU A 256 -13.38 5.17 -6.39
N LYS A 257 -13.34 4.16 -5.51
CA LYS A 257 -14.35 3.91 -4.49
C LYS A 257 -13.98 4.59 -3.19
N PHE A 258 -14.95 5.29 -2.62
CA PHE A 258 -14.79 6.04 -1.37
C PHE A 258 -14.54 5.10 -0.19
N PHE A 259 -13.50 5.39 0.58
CA PHE A 259 -13.17 4.75 1.84
C PHE A 259 -12.80 5.82 2.86
N ASN A 260 -13.40 5.76 4.05
CA ASN A 260 -13.12 6.73 5.11
C ASN A 260 -13.35 6.15 6.50
N ILE A 261 -12.42 6.44 7.40
CA ILE A 261 -12.49 6.10 8.82
C ILE A 261 -12.25 7.38 9.62
N ASN A 262 -10.97 7.72 9.78
CA ASN A 262 -10.49 8.98 10.31
C ASN A 262 -9.15 9.27 9.62
N LEU A 263 -8.67 10.51 9.68
CA LEU A 263 -7.45 10.91 8.96
C LEU A 263 -6.24 10.04 9.31
N ARG A 264 -5.98 9.82 10.61
CA ARG A 264 -4.82 9.05 11.10
C ARG A 264 -4.86 7.62 10.56
N PHE A 265 -6.01 6.97 10.67
CA PHE A 265 -6.20 5.61 10.16
C PHE A 265 -6.08 5.55 8.63
N ASN A 266 -6.66 6.52 7.91
CA ASN A 266 -6.62 6.55 6.46
C ASN A 266 -5.19 6.69 5.92
N ILE A 267 -4.30 7.43 6.58
CA ILE A 267 -2.87 7.46 6.21
C ILE A 267 -2.22 6.09 6.40
N LYS A 268 -2.47 5.41 7.53
CA LYS A 268 -1.95 4.05 7.77
C LYS A 268 -2.46 3.05 6.73
N MET A 269 -3.76 3.12 6.41
CA MET A 269 -4.39 2.30 5.36
C MET A 269 -3.82 2.61 3.98
N LEU A 270 -3.59 3.89 3.63
CA LEU A 270 -2.93 4.29 2.37
C LEU A 270 -1.56 3.63 2.23
N LYS A 271 -0.72 3.71 3.28
CA LYS A 271 0.61 3.10 3.31
C LYS A 271 0.55 1.58 3.19
N LEU A 272 -0.36 0.95 3.93
CA LEU A 272 -0.59 -0.50 3.85
C LEU A 272 -0.98 -0.91 2.44
N LEU A 273 -1.98 -0.27 1.85
CA LEU A 273 -2.48 -0.65 0.53
C LEU A 273 -1.41 -0.46 -0.56
N LYS A 274 -0.61 0.60 -0.50
CA LYS A 274 0.55 0.78 -1.40
C LYS A 274 1.59 -0.33 -1.21
N ARG A 275 1.89 -0.72 0.03
CA ARG A 275 2.78 -1.86 0.32
C ARG A 275 2.24 -3.17 -0.25
N LEU A 276 0.93 -3.41 -0.11
CA LEU A 276 0.26 -4.59 -0.67
C LEU A 276 0.29 -4.58 -2.20
N GLN A 277 0.06 -3.44 -2.85
CA GLN A 277 0.23 -3.31 -4.31
C GLN A 277 1.62 -3.75 -4.75
N GLN A 278 2.67 -3.30 -4.06
CA GLN A 278 4.04 -3.68 -4.39
C GLN A 278 4.28 -5.18 -4.20
N ARG A 279 3.84 -5.74 -3.06
CA ARG A 279 4.02 -7.16 -2.72
C ARG A 279 3.37 -8.07 -3.76
N PHE A 280 2.11 -7.79 -4.12
CA PHE A 280 1.33 -8.66 -5.01
C PHE A 280 1.53 -8.37 -6.51
N ARG A 281 1.96 -7.16 -6.90
CA ARG A 281 2.39 -6.91 -8.28
C ARG A 281 3.77 -7.51 -8.59
N ALA A 282 4.69 -7.48 -7.64
CA ALA A 282 6.02 -8.09 -7.81
C ALA A 282 5.96 -9.63 -7.94
N GLY A 283 4.88 -10.26 -7.46
CA GLY A 283 4.64 -11.70 -7.57
C GLY A 283 4.11 -12.18 -8.92
N LYS A 284 3.72 -11.28 -9.84
CA LYS A 284 3.37 -11.62 -11.22
C LYS A 284 4.66 -11.77 -12.04
N LYS A 285 5.33 -12.90 -11.86
CA LYS A 285 6.36 -13.41 -12.78
C LYS A 285 5.72 -14.28 -13.84
#